data_AF-A0A2S5GD75-F1
#
_entry.id   AF-A0A2S5GD75-F1
#
_cell.length_a   1.000
_cell.length_b   1.000
_cell.length_c   1.000
_cell.angle_alpha   90.00
_cell.angle_beta   90.00
_cell.angle_gamma   90.00
#
_symmetry.space_group_name_H-M   'P 1'
#
loop_
_entity.id
_entity.type
_entity.pdbx_description
1 polymer ?
#
loop_
_entity_poly.entity_id
_entity_poly.type
_entity_poly.pdbx_seq_one_letter_code
_entity_poly.pdbx_strand_id
1 'polypeptide(L)'
;MNQLTLHVNDEKLEFQPVELIFSEENLTEVFALEDLETLQEALSRSEYSGLKESCEENYSKLLDRPLGKAVSKLKQKNEPLYQSFLNEHGDRTYTQFFIKDPKALMDKGLYAYTVDDELVYIGSSLEDYKKTVNSGQGTIAPKDCYRDGETENYRLNALIAEEKESKTVRFYTYPMENEAMIMELEQRLIEGYGPGWNGRV
;
A
#
# COMPACT_ATOMS: atom_id res chain seq x y z
N MET A 1 -18.08 -17.71 5.92
CA MET A 1 -17.07 -16.75 6.43
C MET A 1 -17.49 -16.36 7.83
N ASN A 2 -16.59 -16.44 8.80
CA ASN A 2 -16.90 -16.07 10.18
C ASN A 2 -16.98 -14.53 10.27
N GLN A 3 -17.90 -14.03 11.08
CA GLN A 3 -18.08 -12.61 11.36
C GLN A 3 -16.96 -12.13 12.31
N LEU A 4 -16.32 -10.99 12.02
CA LEU A 4 -15.35 -10.37 12.92
C LEU A 4 -16.11 -9.46 13.89
N THR A 5 -15.91 -9.66 15.19
CA THR A 5 -16.51 -8.82 16.23
C THR A 5 -15.41 -8.11 16.99
N LEU A 6 -15.46 -6.77 17.00
CA LEU A 6 -14.60 -5.93 17.82
C LEU A 6 -15.44 -5.23 18.90
N HIS A 7 -14.82 -4.95 20.04
CA HIS A 7 -15.46 -4.32 21.17
C HIS A 7 -14.77 -2.99 21.47
N VAL A 8 -15.58 -1.95 21.67
CA VAL A 8 -15.11 -0.61 22.04
C VAL A 8 -15.99 -0.13 23.18
N ASN A 9 -15.43 -0.03 24.39
CA ASN A 9 -16.19 0.12 25.63
C ASN A 9 -17.28 -0.97 25.75
N ASP A 10 -18.56 -0.57 25.85
CA ASP A 10 -19.72 -1.44 25.93
C ASP A 10 -20.38 -1.69 24.56
N GLU A 11 -19.82 -1.14 23.48
CA GLU A 11 -20.34 -1.31 22.13
C GLU A 11 -19.70 -2.52 21.43
N LYS A 12 -20.53 -3.28 20.72
CA LYS A 12 -20.13 -4.41 19.88
C LYS A 12 -20.21 -3.98 18.42
N LEU A 13 -19.07 -4.00 17.72
CA LEU A 13 -18.96 -3.69 16.31
C LEU A 13 -18.86 -4.99 15.51
N GLU A 14 -19.85 -5.24 14.66
CA GLU A 14 -19.99 -6.47 13.89
C GLU A 14 -19.57 -6.27 12.43
N PHE A 15 -18.30 -6.53 12.16
CA PHE A 15 -17.71 -6.38 10.83
C PHE A 15 -18.16 -7.51 9.89
N GLN A 16 -18.53 -7.12 8.67
CA GLN A 16 -19.03 -8.01 7.63
C GLN A 16 -17.87 -8.47 6.74
N PRO A 17 -17.72 -9.78 6.49
CA PRO A 17 -16.68 -10.28 5.61
C PRO A 17 -16.97 -9.87 4.16
N VAL A 18 -15.94 -9.42 3.45
CA VAL A 18 -16.00 -9.10 2.02
C VAL A 18 -14.89 -9.88 1.31
N GLU A 19 -15.24 -10.56 0.22
CA GLU A 19 -14.31 -11.38 -0.55
C GLU A 19 -13.25 -10.49 -1.25
N LEU A 20 -11.97 -10.74 -0.94
CA LEU A 20 -10.84 -10.26 -1.73
C LEU A 20 -10.65 -11.17 -2.94
N ILE A 21 -10.46 -10.56 -4.11
CA ILE A 21 -10.20 -11.26 -5.37
C ILE A 21 -8.83 -10.83 -5.85
N PHE A 22 -7.91 -11.78 -5.93
CA PHE A 22 -6.55 -11.56 -6.43
C PHE A 22 -6.53 -11.76 -7.95
N SER A 23 -6.04 -10.76 -8.69
CA SER A 23 -5.93 -10.80 -10.16
C SER A 23 -4.51 -11.03 -10.65
N GLU A 24 -3.51 -10.51 -9.93
CA GLU A 24 -2.09 -10.67 -10.26
C GLU A 24 -1.28 -10.95 -9.01
N GLU A 25 -0.25 -11.79 -9.14
CA GLU A 25 0.58 -12.24 -8.02
C GLU A 25 2.06 -12.10 -8.37
N ASN A 26 2.91 -12.02 -7.35
CA ASN A 26 4.37 -11.98 -7.50
C ASN A 26 4.84 -10.80 -8.36
N LEU A 27 4.19 -9.64 -8.21
CA LEU A 27 4.57 -8.43 -8.91
C LEU A 27 5.85 -7.88 -8.31
N THR A 28 6.90 -7.77 -9.12
CA THR A 28 8.22 -7.27 -8.72
C THR A 28 8.67 -6.15 -9.64
N GLU A 29 9.56 -5.27 -9.16
CA GLU A 29 10.06 -4.12 -9.94
C GLU A 29 8.94 -3.23 -10.49
N VAL A 30 7.86 -3.02 -9.73
CA VAL A 30 6.76 -2.15 -10.17
C VAL A 30 7.23 -0.72 -10.43
N PHE A 31 8.21 -0.22 -9.68
CA PHE A 31 8.90 1.05 -9.96
C PHE A 31 9.44 1.16 -11.40
N ALA A 32 9.80 0.04 -12.04
CA ALA A 32 10.36 0.04 -13.38
C ALA A 32 9.33 0.40 -14.47
N LEU A 33 8.06 0.46 -14.11
CA LEU A 33 6.95 0.89 -14.96
C LEU A 33 6.75 2.41 -14.93
N GLU A 34 7.42 3.15 -14.04
CA GLU A 34 7.35 4.61 -14.00
C GLU A 34 7.98 5.22 -15.25
N ASP A 35 7.18 5.95 -16.02
CA ASP A 35 7.57 6.51 -17.31
C ASP A 35 7.10 7.96 -17.55
N LEU A 36 6.52 8.62 -16.54
CA LEU A 36 6.01 9.98 -16.67
C LEU A 36 7.13 11.04 -16.70
N GLU A 37 8.25 10.76 -16.03
CA GLU A 37 9.42 11.63 -16.02
C GLU A 37 10.71 10.87 -16.35
N THR A 38 11.69 11.60 -16.86
CA THR A 38 13.06 11.13 -17.07
C THR A 38 13.86 11.15 -15.77
N LEU A 39 14.99 10.44 -15.74
CA LEU A 39 15.92 10.52 -14.61
C LEU A 39 16.40 11.96 -14.39
N GLN A 40 16.66 12.72 -15.47
CA GLN A 40 17.12 14.12 -15.35
C GLN A 40 16.06 15.03 -14.69
N GLU A 41 14.80 14.87 -15.06
CA GLU A 41 13.68 15.62 -14.48
C GLU A 41 13.55 15.30 -12.99
N ALA A 42 13.59 14.01 -12.63
CA ALA A 42 13.55 13.58 -11.23
C ALA A 42 14.70 14.17 -10.40
N LEU A 43 15.93 14.16 -10.92
CA LEU A 43 17.12 14.72 -10.25
C LEU A 43 17.07 16.24 -10.07
N SER A 44 16.17 16.93 -10.78
CA SER A 44 15.95 18.37 -10.60
C SER A 44 15.08 18.68 -9.38
N ARG A 45 14.44 17.65 -8.79
CA ARG A 45 13.59 17.79 -7.60
C ARG A 45 14.42 17.72 -6.32
N SER A 46 13.94 18.41 -5.29
CA SER A 46 14.65 18.57 -4.01
C SER A 46 14.95 17.24 -3.31
N GLU A 47 14.03 16.29 -3.46
CA GLU A 47 14.02 14.95 -2.90
C GLU A 47 15.20 14.12 -3.43
N TYR A 48 15.74 14.46 -4.59
CA TYR A 48 16.82 13.76 -5.27
C TYR A 48 18.11 14.57 -5.39
N SER A 49 18.17 15.76 -4.78
CA SER A 49 19.32 16.68 -4.87
C SER A 49 20.66 16.02 -4.52
N GLY A 50 20.68 15.15 -3.50
CA GLY A 50 21.87 14.39 -3.09
C GLY A 50 22.35 13.31 -4.07
N LEU A 51 21.57 13.00 -5.12
CA LEU A 51 21.93 12.01 -6.14
C LEU A 51 22.41 12.64 -7.45
N LYS A 52 22.17 13.95 -7.64
CA LYS A 52 22.33 14.64 -8.92
C LYS A 52 23.75 14.56 -9.47
N GLU A 53 24.73 15.02 -8.71
CA GLU A 53 26.15 15.04 -9.13
C GLU A 53 26.63 13.63 -9.49
N SER A 54 26.39 12.64 -8.61
CA SER A 54 26.73 11.25 -8.87
C SER A 54 26.09 10.70 -10.14
N CYS A 55 24.84 11.08 -10.44
CA CYS A 55 24.13 10.65 -11.64
C CYS A 55 24.67 11.30 -12.91
N GLU A 56 24.93 12.60 -12.88
CA GLU A 56 25.46 13.35 -14.01
C GLU A 56 26.86 12.87 -14.40
N GLU A 57 27.72 12.57 -13.42
CA GLU A 57 29.08 12.10 -13.66
C GLU A 57 29.15 10.64 -14.13
N ASN A 58 28.44 9.73 -13.43
CA ASN A 58 28.65 8.28 -13.61
C ASN A 58 27.59 7.62 -14.49
N TYR A 59 26.43 8.26 -14.63
CA TYR A 59 25.27 7.68 -15.29
C TYR A 59 24.64 8.61 -16.34
N SER A 60 25.42 9.51 -16.93
CA SER A 60 25.00 10.46 -17.98
C SER A 60 24.17 9.84 -19.11
N LYS A 61 24.49 8.60 -19.52
CA LYS A 61 23.76 7.85 -20.56
C LYS A 61 22.34 7.40 -20.16
N LEU A 62 21.98 7.54 -18.89
CA LEU A 62 20.67 7.20 -18.34
C LEU A 62 19.79 8.43 -18.09
N LEU A 63 20.34 9.65 -18.16
CA LEU A 63 19.63 10.89 -17.79
C LEU A 63 18.34 11.11 -18.58
N ASP A 64 18.40 10.90 -19.90
CA ASP A 64 17.24 11.08 -20.80
C ASP A 64 16.28 9.87 -20.81
N ARG A 65 16.54 8.84 -20.01
CA ARG A 65 15.66 7.66 -19.95
C ARG A 65 14.52 7.88 -18.97
N PRO A 66 13.36 7.25 -19.19
CA PRO A 66 12.30 7.20 -18.19
C PRO A 66 12.85 6.70 -16.85
N LEU A 67 12.44 7.35 -15.75
CA LEU A 67 12.97 7.14 -14.41
C LEU A 67 12.93 5.66 -14.01
N GLY A 68 11.81 4.98 -14.23
CA GLY A 68 11.65 3.54 -13.97
C GLY A 68 12.68 2.69 -14.71
N LYS A 69 12.90 2.97 -15.99
CA LYS A 69 13.87 2.24 -16.82
C LYS A 69 15.31 2.54 -16.42
N ALA A 70 15.61 3.77 -16.00
CA ALA A 70 16.93 4.14 -15.51
C ALA A 70 17.26 3.42 -14.19
N VAL A 71 16.34 3.46 -13.22
CA VAL A 71 16.51 2.81 -11.90
C VAL A 71 16.58 1.29 -12.03
N SER A 72 15.73 0.67 -12.85
CA SER A 72 15.82 -0.78 -13.11
C SER A 72 17.16 -1.14 -13.76
N LYS A 73 17.71 -0.27 -14.63
CA LYS A 73 19.04 -0.51 -15.21
C LYS A 73 20.16 -0.44 -14.17
N LEU A 74 20.05 0.44 -13.17
CA LEU A 74 20.98 0.49 -12.04
C LEU A 74 20.88 -0.80 -11.20
N LYS A 75 19.66 -1.24 -10.87
CA LYS A 75 19.41 -2.51 -10.16
C LYS A 75 20.01 -3.71 -10.89
N GLN A 76 19.77 -3.84 -12.21
CA GLN A 76 20.32 -4.92 -13.04
C GLN A 76 21.86 -4.95 -13.09
N LYS A 77 22.51 -3.81 -12.85
CA LYS A 77 23.96 -3.70 -12.76
C LYS A 77 24.49 -3.91 -11.34
N ASN A 78 23.62 -4.18 -10.37
CA ASN A 78 23.93 -4.24 -8.94
C ASN A 78 24.54 -2.93 -8.39
N GLU A 79 24.09 -1.78 -8.92
CA GLU A 79 24.53 -0.45 -8.46
C GLU A 79 23.73 -0.05 -7.23
N PRO A 80 24.32 0.05 -6.02
CA PRO A 80 23.56 0.33 -4.78
C PRO A 80 22.74 1.63 -4.83
N LEU A 81 23.16 2.58 -5.67
CA LEU A 81 22.48 3.85 -5.89
C LEU A 81 21.00 3.70 -6.28
N TYR A 82 20.59 2.59 -6.89
CA TYR A 82 19.19 2.40 -7.28
C TYR A 82 18.25 2.46 -6.06
N GLN A 83 18.67 1.91 -4.92
CA GLN A 83 17.88 1.88 -3.69
C GLN A 83 17.63 3.28 -3.15
N SER A 84 18.56 4.20 -3.39
CA SER A 84 18.36 5.59 -3.04
C SER A 84 17.09 6.13 -3.70
N PHE A 85 16.75 5.78 -4.94
CA PHE A 85 15.54 6.32 -5.59
C PHE A 85 14.23 5.84 -4.95
N LEU A 86 14.25 4.70 -4.27
CA LEU A 86 13.06 4.02 -3.78
C LEU A 86 12.82 4.33 -2.30
N ASN A 87 11.57 4.20 -1.85
CA ASN A 87 11.28 4.15 -0.43
C ASN A 87 11.56 2.74 0.14
N GLU A 88 11.45 2.56 1.45
CA GLU A 88 11.73 1.28 2.15
C GLU A 88 10.84 0.11 1.73
N HIS A 89 9.73 0.40 1.05
CA HIS A 89 8.79 -0.58 0.53
C HIS A 89 8.85 -0.70 -0.99
N GLY A 90 9.61 0.14 -1.71
CA GLY A 90 9.53 0.33 -3.16
C GLY A 90 10.15 -0.76 -4.04
N ASP A 91 10.86 -1.72 -3.45
CA ASP A 91 11.43 -2.89 -4.15
C ASP A 91 11.01 -4.20 -3.48
N ARG A 92 9.73 -4.29 -3.11
CA ARG A 92 9.11 -5.50 -2.54
C ARG A 92 8.39 -6.33 -3.61
N THR A 93 7.86 -7.47 -3.18
CA THR A 93 6.89 -8.24 -3.96
C THR A 93 5.49 -7.78 -3.60
N TYR A 94 4.64 -7.61 -4.60
CA TYR A 94 3.29 -7.12 -4.47
C TYR A 94 2.29 -8.07 -5.13
N THR A 95 1.02 -7.75 -4.95
CA THR A 95 -0.11 -8.44 -5.59
C THR A 95 -1.16 -7.43 -6.01
N GLN A 96 -1.99 -7.78 -6.99
CA GLN A 96 -3.16 -6.99 -7.33
C GLN A 96 -4.41 -7.68 -6.82
N PHE A 97 -5.26 -6.94 -6.13
CA PHE A 97 -6.53 -7.45 -5.61
C PHE A 97 -7.62 -6.39 -5.59
N PHE A 98 -8.87 -6.85 -5.47
CA PHE A 98 -10.02 -5.97 -5.41
C PHE A 98 -11.20 -6.64 -4.70
N ILE A 99 -12.19 -5.84 -4.30
CA ILE A 99 -13.51 -6.28 -3.87
C ILE A 99 -14.54 -6.05 -4.99
N LYS A 100 -15.56 -6.90 -5.05
CA LYS A 100 -16.65 -6.81 -6.06
C LYS A 100 -18.06 -6.69 -5.47
N ASP A 101 -18.21 -6.79 -4.15
CA ASP A 101 -19.52 -6.73 -3.50
C ASP A 101 -20.16 -5.35 -3.72
N PRO A 102 -21.28 -5.25 -4.45
CA PRO A 102 -21.88 -3.96 -4.81
C PRO A 102 -22.28 -3.10 -3.60
N LYS A 103 -22.65 -3.73 -2.48
CA LYS A 103 -23.01 -3.02 -1.26
C LYS A 103 -21.76 -2.42 -0.63
N ALA A 104 -20.72 -3.25 -0.42
CA ALA A 104 -19.46 -2.77 0.14
C ALA A 104 -18.80 -1.71 -0.76
N LEU A 105 -18.89 -1.83 -2.09
CA LEU A 105 -18.28 -0.88 -3.02
C LEU A 105 -18.80 0.56 -2.90
N MET A 106 -19.98 0.78 -2.31
CA MET A 106 -20.59 2.10 -2.16
C MET A 106 -20.58 2.61 -0.72
N ASP A 107 -20.29 1.74 0.25
CA ASP A 107 -20.24 2.09 1.66
C ASP A 107 -18.88 2.72 2.02
N LYS A 108 -18.89 3.55 3.05
CA LYS A 108 -17.69 4.06 3.74
C LYS A 108 -17.71 3.62 5.21
N GLY A 109 -16.63 3.82 5.97
CA GLY A 109 -16.57 3.41 7.38
C GLY A 109 -15.25 2.76 7.77
N LEU A 110 -15.32 1.81 8.70
CA LEU A 110 -14.14 1.09 9.18
C LEU A 110 -13.93 -0.20 8.37
N TYR A 111 -12.67 -0.61 8.23
CA TYR A 111 -12.34 -1.92 7.68
C TYR A 111 -11.23 -2.57 8.49
N ALA A 112 -11.10 -3.89 8.32
CA ALA A 112 -10.08 -4.67 9.00
C ALA A 112 -9.55 -5.77 8.10
N TYR A 113 -8.27 -6.12 8.30
CA TYR A 113 -7.68 -7.33 7.76
C TYR A 113 -7.38 -8.32 8.87
N THR A 114 -7.58 -9.61 8.56
CA THR A 114 -7.10 -10.71 9.40
C THR A 114 -6.22 -11.66 8.61
N VAL A 115 -5.27 -12.29 9.29
CA VAL A 115 -4.45 -13.39 8.76
C VAL A 115 -4.68 -14.61 9.64
N ASP A 116 -5.17 -15.70 9.08
CA ASP A 116 -5.56 -16.91 9.83
C ASP A 116 -6.47 -16.59 11.04
N ASP A 117 -7.44 -15.70 10.82
CA ASP A 117 -8.40 -15.20 11.82
C ASP A 117 -7.81 -14.30 12.93
N GLU A 118 -6.51 -13.98 12.89
CA GLU A 118 -5.90 -12.97 13.77
C GLU A 118 -6.04 -11.57 13.18
N LEU A 119 -6.51 -10.60 13.98
CA LEU A 119 -6.61 -9.20 13.59
C LEU A 119 -5.23 -8.58 13.41
N VAL A 120 -4.90 -8.19 12.18
CA VAL A 120 -3.58 -7.62 11.85
C VAL A 120 -3.63 -6.15 11.48
N TYR A 121 -4.75 -5.65 10.96
CA TYR A 121 -4.90 -4.25 10.55
C TYR A 121 -6.33 -3.76 10.78
N ILE A 122 -6.46 -2.49 11.15
CA ILE A 122 -7.72 -1.74 11.20
C ILE A 122 -7.49 -0.42 10.46
N GLY A 123 -8.41 -0.01 9.61
CA GLY A 123 -8.32 1.30 8.96
C GLY A 123 -9.67 1.96 8.78
N SER A 124 -9.65 3.23 8.39
CA SER A 124 -10.83 3.99 8.00
C SER A 124 -10.87 4.32 6.51
N SER A 125 -12.09 4.35 5.98
CA SER A 125 -12.42 4.83 4.65
C SER A 125 -13.41 5.97 4.80
N LEU A 126 -12.97 7.21 4.57
CA LEU A 126 -13.85 8.38 4.54
C LEU A 126 -14.53 8.56 3.16
N GLU A 127 -13.98 7.90 2.14
CA GLU A 127 -14.62 7.65 0.86
C GLU A 127 -15.18 6.22 0.81
N ASP A 128 -15.67 5.80 -0.36
CA ASP A 128 -16.14 4.44 -0.54
C ASP A 128 -15.01 3.39 -0.44
N TYR A 129 -15.34 2.17 0.01
CA TYR A 129 -14.36 1.08 0.11
C TYR A 129 -13.78 0.69 -1.25
N LYS A 130 -14.48 1.00 -2.35
CA LYS A 130 -13.96 0.78 -3.70
C LYS A 130 -12.69 1.60 -3.93
N LYS A 131 -12.67 2.88 -3.55
CA LYS A 131 -11.48 3.72 -3.69
C LYS A 131 -10.36 3.25 -2.77
N THR A 132 -10.66 3.00 -1.49
CA THR A 132 -9.65 2.54 -0.52
C THR A 132 -9.01 1.21 -0.94
N VAL A 133 -9.82 0.24 -1.34
CA VAL A 133 -9.33 -1.09 -1.69
C VAL A 133 -8.89 -1.16 -3.15
N ASN A 134 -9.80 -0.95 -4.11
CA ASN A 134 -9.51 -1.27 -5.52
C ASN A 134 -8.55 -0.25 -6.15
N SER A 135 -8.70 1.04 -5.81
CA SER A 135 -7.82 2.10 -6.34
C SER A 135 -6.60 2.36 -5.45
N GLY A 136 -6.69 2.06 -4.16
CA GLY A 136 -5.62 2.20 -3.19
C GLY A 136 -4.86 0.90 -2.98
N GLN A 137 -5.17 0.18 -1.90
CA GLN A 137 -4.38 -0.93 -1.38
C GLN A 137 -4.21 -2.11 -2.35
N GLY A 138 -5.19 -2.31 -3.24
CA GLY A 138 -5.27 -3.39 -4.19
C GLY A 138 -4.49 -3.16 -5.48
N THR A 139 -3.97 -1.94 -5.71
CA THR A 139 -3.20 -1.58 -6.91
C THR A 139 -1.94 -0.80 -6.52
N ILE A 140 -0.82 -1.14 -7.15
CA ILE A 140 0.48 -0.50 -6.91
C ILE A 140 0.81 0.40 -8.11
N ALA A 141 0.70 1.71 -7.94
CA ALA A 141 1.18 2.70 -8.87
C ALA A 141 2.72 2.77 -8.86
N PRO A 142 3.39 2.83 -10.02
CA PRO A 142 4.84 2.87 -10.09
C PRO A 142 5.47 4.05 -9.34
N LYS A 143 4.82 5.22 -9.41
CA LYS A 143 5.26 6.47 -8.79
C LYS A 143 5.51 6.35 -7.30
N ASP A 144 4.69 5.56 -6.63
CA ASP A 144 4.70 5.43 -5.18
C ASP A 144 5.75 4.46 -4.66
N CYS A 145 6.43 3.73 -5.54
CA CYS A 145 7.62 2.96 -5.17
C CYS A 145 8.83 3.88 -4.86
N TYR A 146 8.75 5.16 -5.27
CA TYR A 146 9.82 6.12 -5.12
C TYR A 146 9.82 6.79 -3.74
N ARG A 147 10.98 7.35 -3.35
CA ARG A 147 11.18 8.01 -2.04
C ARG A 147 10.22 9.16 -1.75
N ASP A 148 9.65 9.75 -2.78
CA ASP A 148 8.73 10.88 -2.73
C ASP A 148 7.26 10.48 -3.00
N GLY A 149 6.99 9.18 -3.04
CA GLY A 149 5.67 8.59 -3.25
C GLY A 149 4.91 8.28 -1.96
N GLU A 150 3.64 7.91 -2.08
CA GLU A 150 2.82 7.50 -0.93
C GLU A 150 3.15 6.06 -0.50
N THR A 151 3.40 5.81 0.78
CA THR A 151 3.99 4.53 1.23
C THR A 151 3.02 3.57 1.94
N GLU A 152 1.91 4.07 2.49
CA GLU A 152 1.06 3.26 3.39
C GLU A 152 0.36 2.11 2.66
N ASN A 153 -0.28 2.40 1.53
CA ASN A 153 -0.95 1.40 0.69
C ASN A 153 0.02 0.30 0.22
N TYR A 154 1.28 0.67 -0.05
CA TYR A 154 2.33 -0.22 -0.55
C TYR A 154 2.82 -1.15 0.54
N ARG A 155 2.97 -0.63 1.75
CA ARG A 155 3.32 -1.45 2.92
C ARG A 155 2.25 -2.51 3.15
N LEU A 156 0.99 -2.11 3.17
CA LEU A 156 -0.12 -3.03 3.41
C LEU A 156 -0.25 -4.07 2.29
N ASN A 157 -0.14 -3.65 1.02
CA ASN A 157 -0.16 -4.57 -0.12
C ASN A 157 0.99 -5.59 -0.05
N ALA A 158 2.22 -5.15 0.22
CA ALA A 158 3.37 -6.04 0.31
C ALA A 158 3.21 -7.07 1.45
N LEU A 159 2.64 -6.66 2.59
CA LEU A 159 2.32 -7.57 3.70
C LEU A 159 1.25 -8.60 3.29
N ILE A 160 0.21 -8.17 2.57
CA ILE A 160 -0.81 -9.08 2.03
C ILE A 160 -0.19 -10.06 1.03
N ALA A 161 0.67 -9.59 0.14
CA ALA A 161 1.35 -10.40 -0.86
C ALA A 161 2.23 -11.49 -0.21
N GLU A 162 2.95 -11.15 0.85
CA GLU A 162 3.79 -12.06 1.64
C GLU A 162 2.95 -13.13 2.36
N GLU A 163 1.91 -12.72 3.10
CA GLU A 163 1.15 -13.68 3.92
C GLU A 163 0.26 -14.62 3.10
N LYS A 164 -0.33 -14.14 2.00
CA LYS A 164 -1.29 -14.94 1.21
C LYS A 164 -0.66 -16.17 0.56
N GLU A 165 0.67 -16.27 0.48
CA GLU A 165 1.36 -17.44 -0.07
C GLU A 165 1.14 -18.69 0.79
N SER A 166 0.92 -18.53 2.10
CA SER A 166 0.83 -19.64 3.05
C SER A 166 -0.31 -19.55 4.05
N LYS A 167 -0.97 -18.39 4.17
CA LYS A 167 -2.01 -18.11 5.15
C LYS A 167 -3.28 -17.55 4.50
N THR A 168 -4.38 -17.56 5.25
CA THR A 168 -5.65 -17.01 4.79
C THR A 168 -5.79 -15.54 5.17
N VAL A 169 -5.65 -14.64 4.19
CA VAL A 169 -5.95 -13.22 4.35
C VAL A 169 -7.45 -12.98 4.14
N ARG A 170 -8.10 -12.25 5.05
CA ARG A 170 -9.51 -11.85 4.93
C ARG A 170 -9.67 -10.37 5.15
N PHE A 171 -10.69 -9.80 4.51
CA PHE A 171 -11.07 -8.41 4.60
C PHE A 171 -12.48 -8.27 5.15
N TYR A 172 -12.70 -7.28 5.99
CA TYR A 172 -13.96 -7.02 6.63
C TYR A 172 -14.30 -5.53 6.61
N THR A 173 -15.59 -5.20 6.53
CA THR A 173 -16.08 -3.82 6.54
C THR A 173 -17.13 -3.60 7.63
N TYR A 174 -17.17 -2.38 8.16
CA TYR A 174 -18.19 -1.91 9.09
C TYR A 174 -18.69 -0.54 8.61
N PRO A 175 -19.77 -0.52 7.81
CA PRO A 175 -20.30 0.70 7.21
C PRO A 175 -20.73 1.74 8.25
N MET A 176 -20.32 3.00 8.02
CA MET A 176 -20.61 4.15 8.88
C MET A 176 -20.69 5.42 8.03
N GLU A 177 -21.51 6.39 8.43
CA GLU A 177 -21.66 7.64 7.68
C GLU A 177 -20.95 8.84 8.30
N ASN A 178 -20.79 8.85 9.62
CA ASN A 178 -20.24 9.98 10.35
C ASN A 178 -18.70 9.91 10.38
N GLU A 179 -18.04 10.79 9.64
CA GLU A 179 -16.58 10.84 9.48
C GLU A 179 -15.84 11.06 10.80
N ALA A 180 -16.34 11.94 11.67
CA ALA A 180 -15.72 12.17 12.97
C ALA A 180 -15.76 10.91 13.84
N MET A 181 -16.88 10.19 13.83
CA MET A 181 -17.01 8.91 14.54
C MET A 181 -16.14 7.81 13.94
N ILE A 182 -15.98 7.78 12.61
CA ILE A 182 -15.09 6.82 11.94
C ILE A 182 -13.66 6.98 12.42
N MET A 183 -13.15 8.22 12.40
CA MET A 183 -11.78 8.51 12.84
C MET A 183 -11.59 8.23 14.33
N GLU A 184 -12.56 8.60 15.17
CA GLU A 184 -12.49 8.34 16.61
C GLU A 184 -12.47 6.83 16.90
N LEU A 185 -13.35 6.05 16.28
CA LEU A 185 -13.42 4.61 16.50
C LEU A 185 -12.20 3.87 15.95
N GLU A 186 -11.69 4.28 14.78
CA GLU A 186 -10.44 3.72 14.23
C GLU A 186 -9.31 3.86 15.25
N GLN A 187 -9.09 5.08 15.76
CA GLN A 187 -8.03 5.32 16.73
C GLN A 187 -8.21 4.46 17.99
N ARG A 188 -9.42 4.42 18.54
CA ARG A 188 -9.71 3.63 19.76
C ARG A 188 -9.54 2.14 19.55
N LEU A 189 -9.89 1.64 18.37
CA LEU A 189 -9.70 0.24 18.00
C LEU A 189 -8.22 -0.09 17.84
N ILE A 190 -7.45 0.76 17.17
CA ILE A 190 -6.00 0.58 17.03
C ILE A 190 -5.33 0.60 18.40
N GLU A 191 -5.66 1.54 19.27
CA GLU A 191 -5.12 1.63 20.64
C GLU A 191 -5.54 0.43 21.51
N GLY A 192 -6.77 -0.05 21.36
CA GLY A 192 -7.31 -1.15 22.16
C GLY A 192 -6.79 -2.54 21.75
N TYR A 193 -6.56 -2.76 20.46
CA TYR A 193 -6.16 -4.06 19.91
C TYR A 193 -4.68 -4.15 19.54
N GLY A 194 -4.01 -3.01 19.30
CA GLY A 194 -2.62 -2.94 18.82
C GLY A 194 -2.32 -3.82 17.61
N PRO A 195 -3.07 -3.75 16.48
CA PRO A 195 -2.84 -4.64 15.35
C PRO A 195 -1.43 -4.43 14.75
N GLY A 196 -0.71 -5.53 14.49
CA GLY A 196 0.71 -5.47 14.12
C GLY A 196 1.00 -4.72 12.81
N TRP A 197 0.01 -4.61 11.92
CA TRP A 197 0.16 -3.91 10.65
C TRP A 197 -0.28 -2.46 10.69
N ASN A 198 -0.81 -1.91 11.79
CA ASN A 198 -1.10 -0.47 11.86
C ASN A 198 0.16 0.41 12.03
N GLY A 199 1.33 -0.22 12.21
CA GLY A 199 2.57 0.49 12.54
C GLY A 199 2.59 0.86 14.03
N ARG A 200 3.76 1.20 14.57
CA ARG A 200 3.82 1.77 15.92
C ARG A 200 3.26 3.19 15.84
N VAL A 201 2.13 3.42 16.51
CA VAL A 201 1.65 4.77 16.89
C VAL A 201 2.69 5.46 17.75
#